data_AF-A0A959Y4L8-F1
#
_entry.id   AF-A0A959Y4L8-F1
#
_cell.length_a   1.000
_cell.length_b   1.000
_cell.length_c   1.000
_cell.angle_alpha   90.00
_cell.angle_beta   90.00
_cell.angle_gamma   90.00
#
_symmetry.space_group_name_H-M   'P 1'
#
loop_
_entity.id
_entity.type
_entity.pdbx_description
1 polymer ?
#
loop_
_entity_poly.entity_id
_entity_poly.type
_entity_poly.pdbx_seq_one_letter_code
_entity_poly.pdbx_strand_id
1 'polypeptide(L)'
;LDPDQLPIALVGHTPCFRREAGSYGKDVRGLNRVHQFDKVEIVRIEHPDRSREALEEMVAHVRGLLDSLELPYRQLLLCGGDMGSVSAMTYDMEVWAAAQGRWLEVSSISTFTTYQSNRLKLRYRDGKRNQLAHTLNGSALALARIVAALLENNQTPDGIRIPAALHPYTGFDTIR
;
A
#
# COMPACT_ATOMS: atom_id res chain seq x y z
N LEU A 1 18.72 -17.80 4.19
CA LEU A 1 17.65 -18.32 3.34
C LEU A 1 18.28 -19.25 2.32
N ASP A 2 17.64 -20.38 2.06
CA ASP A 2 18.00 -21.19 0.90
C ASP A 2 17.37 -20.55 -0.37
N PRO A 3 18.03 -20.59 -1.54
CA PRO A 3 17.53 -19.90 -2.74
C PRO A 3 16.12 -20.26 -3.17
N ASP A 4 15.77 -21.53 -2.98
CA ASP A 4 14.46 -22.12 -3.28
C ASP A 4 13.34 -21.62 -2.35
N GLN A 5 13.68 -20.94 -1.25
CA GLN A 5 12.71 -20.25 -0.41
C GLN A 5 12.28 -18.90 -1.00
N LEU A 6 13.00 -18.36 -1.99
CA LEU A 6 12.65 -17.10 -2.63
C LEU A 6 11.71 -17.35 -3.83
N PRO A 7 10.66 -16.53 -4.01
CA PRO A 7 10.30 -15.38 -3.19
C PRO A 7 9.57 -15.76 -1.89
N ILE A 8 9.82 -15.00 -0.82
CA ILE A 8 8.99 -15.03 0.39
C ILE A 8 8.00 -13.88 0.28
N ALA A 9 6.71 -14.18 0.14
CA ALA A 9 5.63 -13.20 0.13
C ALA A 9 4.79 -13.30 1.41
N LEU A 10 4.65 -12.19 2.13
CA LEU A 10 3.96 -12.11 3.40
C LEU A 10 2.91 -11.00 3.36
N VAL A 11 1.81 -11.20 4.08
CA VAL A 11 0.77 -10.20 4.31
C VAL A 11 0.50 -10.07 5.81
N GLY A 12 0.28 -8.85 6.28
CA GLY A 12 -0.04 -8.58 7.68
C GLY A 12 -1.06 -7.46 7.82
N HIS A 13 -2.11 -7.70 8.62
CA HIS A 13 -3.05 -6.67 9.04
C HIS A 13 -2.70 -6.20 10.45
N THR A 14 -2.47 -4.90 10.63
CA THR A 14 -2.05 -4.34 11.93
C THR A 14 -2.60 -2.93 12.16
N PRO A 15 -2.89 -2.57 13.42
CA PRO A 15 -3.03 -1.17 13.79
C PRO A 15 -1.68 -0.47 13.67
N CYS A 16 -1.65 0.66 12.98
CA CYS A 16 -0.48 1.51 12.78
C CYS A 16 -0.59 2.76 13.66
N PHE A 17 0.49 3.09 14.37
CA PHE A 17 0.55 4.26 15.26
C PHE A 17 1.56 5.28 14.74
N ARG A 18 1.13 6.53 14.56
CA ARG A 18 1.99 7.64 14.13
C ARG A 18 1.83 8.84 15.05
N ARG A 19 2.96 9.45 15.44
CA ARG A 19 2.98 10.68 16.26
C ARG A 19 2.40 11.89 15.51
N GLU A 20 2.41 11.86 14.18
CA GLU A 20 1.97 12.96 13.31
C GLU A 20 2.65 14.31 13.65
N ALA A 21 3.90 14.26 14.12
CA ALA A 21 4.67 15.46 14.43
C ALA A 21 4.96 16.24 13.14
N GLY A 22 4.63 17.55 13.13
CA GLY A 22 4.84 18.44 11.98
C GLY A 22 3.63 18.63 11.06
N SER A 23 2.47 18.01 11.36
CA SER A 23 1.24 18.17 10.57
C SER A 23 0.27 19.24 11.09
N TYR A 24 0.73 20.17 11.93
CA TYR A 24 -0.15 21.17 12.56
C TYR A 24 -0.89 22.00 11.49
N GLY A 25 -2.23 21.92 11.49
CA GLY A 25 -3.10 22.64 10.56
C GLY A 25 -3.29 22.01 9.18
N LYS A 26 -2.63 20.90 8.84
CA LYS A 26 -2.83 20.19 7.55
C LYS A 26 -3.63 18.89 7.76
N ASP A 27 -4.81 18.81 7.14
CA ASP A 27 -5.60 17.57 6.99
C ASP A 27 -6.05 16.87 8.28
N VAL A 28 -6.23 17.61 9.36
CA VAL A 28 -6.60 17.06 10.69
C VAL A 28 -8.10 16.77 10.87
N ARG A 29 -8.94 17.09 9.88
CA ARG A 29 -10.40 16.84 9.94
C ARG A 29 -10.74 15.54 9.20
N GLY A 30 -11.55 14.69 9.84
CA GLY A 30 -12.02 13.42 9.26
C GLY A 30 -10.98 12.30 9.33
N LEU A 31 -11.02 11.37 8.38
CA LEU A 31 -10.20 10.16 8.35
C LEU A 31 -8.87 10.31 7.57
N ASN A 32 -8.52 11.54 7.18
CA ASN A 32 -7.35 11.79 6.31
C ASN A 32 -6.01 11.57 7.02
N ARG A 33 -5.94 11.95 8.31
CA ARG A 33 -4.74 11.87 9.14
C ARG A 33 -5.14 11.67 10.60
N VAL A 34 -4.84 10.50 11.13
CA VAL A 34 -5.18 10.07 12.50
C VAL A 34 -3.96 9.41 13.14
N HIS A 35 -3.88 9.45 14.48
CA HIS A 35 -2.76 8.86 15.21
C HIS A 35 -2.74 7.34 15.14
N GLN A 36 -3.90 6.71 15.00
CA GLN A 36 -4.06 5.28 14.86
C GLN A 36 -4.93 4.99 13.65
N PHE A 37 -4.48 4.09 12.79
CA PHE A 37 -5.24 3.61 11.63
C PHE A 37 -4.86 2.17 11.30
N ASP A 38 -5.77 1.43 10.68
CA ASP A 38 -5.48 0.07 10.23
C ASP A 38 -4.85 0.05 8.84
N LYS A 39 -3.96 -0.92 8.64
CA LYS A 39 -3.30 -1.14 7.36
C LYS A 39 -3.07 -2.62 7.14
N VAL A 40 -3.29 -3.05 5.90
CA VAL A 40 -2.81 -4.33 5.39
C VAL A 40 -1.52 -4.05 4.63
N GLU A 41 -0.42 -4.67 5.04
CA GLU A 41 0.89 -4.54 4.38
C GLU A 41 1.23 -5.83 3.65
N ILE A 42 1.73 -5.69 2.43
CA ILE A 42 2.37 -6.77 1.67
C ILE A 42 3.88 -6.56 1.72
N VAL A 43 4.63 -7.62 2.05
CA VAL A 43 6.09 -7.60 2.15
C VAL A 43 6.64 -8.75 1.30
N ARG A 44 7.67 -8.48 0.51
CA ARG A 44 8.38 -9.50 -0.27
C ARG A 44 9.88 -9.48 0.02
N ILE A 45 10.44 -10.66 0.19
CA ILE A 45 11.89 -10.90 0.14
C ILE A 45 12.15 -11.65 -1.17
N GLU A 46 13.00 -11.09 -2.00
CA GLU A 46 13.10 -11.44 -3.41
C GLU A 46 14.55 -11.66 -3.84
N HIS A 47 14.74 -12.49 -4.86
CA HIS A 47 16.03 -12.61 -5.54
C HIS A 47 16.38 -11.28 -6.23
N PRO A 48 17.64 -10.80 -6.19
CA PRO A 48 18.01 -9.52 -6.80
C PRO A 48 17.55 -9.36 -8.25
N ASP A 49 17.70 -10.41 -9.07
CA ASP A 49 17.34 -10.41 -10.49
C ASP A 49 15.82 -10.32 -10.76
N ARG A 50 14.99 -10.64 -9.77
CA ARG A 50 13.52 -10.65 -9.89
C ARG A 50 12.86 -9.41 -9.27
N SER A 51 13.63 -8.60 -8.56
CA SER A 51 13.11 -7.50 -7.73
C SER A 51 12.29 -6.46 -8.51
N ARG A 52 12.66 -6.15 -9.76
CA ARG A 52 11.90 -5.17 -10.56
C ARG A 52 10.57 -5.74 -11.05
N GLU A 53 10.54 -6.99 -11.46
CA GLU A 53 9.31 -7.68 -11.85
C GLU A 53 8.37 -7.85 -10.65
N ALA A 54 8.91 -8.22 -9.49
CA ALA A 54 8.15 -8.31 -8.25
C ALA A 54 7.50 -6.97 -7.83
N LEU A 55 8.15 -5.84 -8.11
CA LEU A 55 7.58 -4.52 -7.87
C LEU A 55 6.35 -4.28 -8.75
N GLU A 56 6.45 -4.58 -10.05
CA GLU A 56 5.32 -4.44 -10.98
C GLU A 56 4.18 -5.41 -10.64
N GLU A 57 4.48 -6.64 -10.20
CA GLU A 57 3.48 -7.58 -9.69
C GLU A 57 2.73 -7.04 -8.46
N MET A 58 3.45 -6.42 -7.52
CA MET A 58 2.85 -5.81 -6.33
C MET A 58 1.98 -4.59 -6.70
N VAL A 59 2.44 -3.77 -7.65
CA VAL A 59 1.66 -2.64 -8.20
C VAL A 59 0.36 -3.15 -8.84
N ALA A 60 0.45 -4.20 -9.67
CA ALA A 60 -0.72 -4.81 -10.29
C ALA A 60 -1.69 -5.41 -9.26
N HIS A 61 -1.18 -6.03 -8.21
CA HIS A 61 -2.00 -6.54 -7.10
C HIS A 61 -2.80 -5.43 -6.43
N VAL A 62 -2.16 -4.30 -6.08
CA VAL A 62 -2.83 -3.16 -5.46
C VAL A 62 -3.86 -2.53 -6.42
N ARG A 63 -3.55 -2.43 -7.71
CA ARG A 63 -4.52 -1.97 -8.73
C ARG A 63 -5.76 -2.86 -8.77
N GLY A 64 -5.59 -4.18 -8.80
CA GLY A 64 -6.71 -5.11 -8.81
C GLY A 64 -7.64 -4.97 -7.59
N LEU A 65 -7.09 -4.64 -6.41
CA LEU A 65 -7.88 -4.32 -5.23
C LEU A 65 -8.70 -3.03 -5.43
N LEU A 66 -8.09 -1.97 -5.95
CA LEU A 66 -8.78 -0.70 -6.21
C LEU A 66 -9.85 -0.84 -7.30
N ASP A 67 -9.56 -1.59 -8.37
CA ASP A 67 -10.51 -1.92 -9.44
C ASP A 67 -11.72 -2.67 -8.85
N SER A 68 -11.49 -3.65 -7.96
CA SER A 68 -12.56 -4.42 -7.30
C SER A 68 -13.40 -3.59 -6.34
N LEU A 69 -12.82 -2.53 -5.77
CA LEU A 69 -13.52 -1.56 -4.93
C LEU A 69 -14.25 -0.47 -5.73
N GLU A 70 -14.18 -0.52 -7.07
CA GLU A 70 -14.84 0.44 -7.97
C GLU A 70 -14.42 1.89 -7.70
N LEU A 71 -13.20 2.09 -7.16
CA LEU A 71 -12.69 3.42 -6.82
C LEU A 71 -11.89 4.01 -7.99
N PRO A 72 -12.13 5.27 -8.40
CA PRO A 72 -11.26 5.96 -9.33
C PRO A 72 -9.90 6.23 -8.68
N TYR A 73 -8.81 5.81 -9.33
CA TYR A 73 -7.44 6.03 -8.85
C TYR A 73 -6.50 6.49 -9.96
N ARG A 74 -5.35 7.02 -9.55
CA ARG A 74 -4.18 7.25 -10.39
C ARG A 74 -2.94 6.61 -9.79
N GLN A 75 -2.02 6.22 -10.65
CA GLN A 75 -0.70 5.72 -10.28
C GLN A 75 0.35 6.80 -10.53
N LEU A 76 1.24 7.02 -9.57
CA LEU A 76 2.35 7.94 -9.67
C LEU A 76 3.67 7.17 -9.52
N LEU A 77 4.63 7.41 -10.41
CA LEU A 77 6.02 7.05 -10.17
C LEU A 77 6.71 8.25 -9.51
N LEU A 78 7.19 8.07 -8.28
CA LEU A 78 7.76 9.17 -7.51
C LEU A 78 9.11 9.64 -8.09
N CYS A 79 9.33 10.95 -8.04
CA CYS A 79 10.61 11.54 -8.42
C CYS A 79 11.63 11.44 -7.26
N GLY A 80 12.91 11.62 -7.57
CA GLY A 80 14.00 11.47 -6.61
C GLY A 80 13.85 12.26 -5.30
N GLY A 81 13.26 13.47 -5.35
CA GLY A 81 13.08 14.33 -4.18
C GLY A 81 11.89 13.99 -3.29
N ASP A 82 10.96 13.18 -3.79
CA ASP A 82 9.72 12.79 -3.08
C ASP A 82 9.77 11.34 -2.58
N MET A 83 10.74 10.55 -3.06
CA MET A 83 11.00 9.21 -2.52
C MET A 83 11.57 9.28 -1.10
N GLY A 84 11.18 8.32 -0.28
CA GLY A 84 11.80 8.12 1.03
C GLY A 84 13.30 7.84 0.89
N SER A 85 14.09 8.25 1.89
CA SER A 85 15.56 8.17 1.86
C SER A 85 16.15 6.75 1.72
N VAL A 86 15.30 5.72 1.78
CA VAL A 86 15.68 4.31 1.81
C VAL A 86 15.20 3.52 0.59
N SER A 87 14.19 4.02 -0.14
CA SER A 87 13.61 3.33 -1.29
C SER A 87 14.42 3.62 -2.55
N ALA A 88 14.58 2.61 -3.40
CA ALA A 88 15.24 2.75 -4.69
C ALA A 88 14.26 3.13 -5.82
N MET A 89 13.00 2.70 -5.70
CA MET A 89 11.91 3.06 -6.61
C MET A 89 10.58 2.88 -5.88
N THR A 90 9.66 3.83 -6.07
CA THR A 90 8.37 3.85 -5.37
C THR A 90 7.25 4.25 -6.33
N TYR A 91 6.15 3.50 -6.28
CA TYR A 91 4.89 3.87 -6.89
C TYR A 91 3.87 4.19 -5.81
N ASP A 92 3.23 5.35 -5.93
CA ASP A 92 2.09 5.69 -5.09
C ASP A 92 0.79 5.49 -5.86
N MET A 93 -0.23 5.01 -5.16
CA MET A 93 -1.60 4.93 -5.64
C MET A 93 -2.45 5.92 -4.87
N GLU A 94 -3.18 6.75 -5.60
CA GLU A 94 -4.06 7.73 -5.00
C GLU A 94 -5.49 7.55 -5.50
N VAL A 95 -6.45 7.54 -4.58
CA VAL A 95 -7.89 7.49 -4.91
C VAL A 95 -8.49 8.88 -4.87
N TRP A 96 -9.50 9.14 -5.69
CA TRP A 96 -10.22 10.40 -5.66
C TRP A 96 -11.12 10.48 -4.42
N ALA A 97 -11.13 11.61 -3.71
CA ALA A 97 -12.05 11.91 -2.63
C ALA A 97 -13.03 13.00 -3.08
N ALA A 98 -14.24 12.59 -3.45
CA ALA A 98 -15.21 13.47 -4.12
C ALA A 98 -15.66 14.66 -3.26
N ALA A 99 -15.87 14.47 -1.96
CA ALA A 99 -16.27 15.56 -1.07
C ALA A 99 -15.12 16.52 -0.76
N GLN A 100 -13.88 16.04 -0.87
CA GLN A 100 -12.67 16.85 -0.63
C GLN A 100 -12.11 17.48 -1.91
N GLY A 101 -12.50 17.01 -3.09
CA GLY A 101 -12.01 17.51 -4.38
C GLY A 101 -10.52 17.28 -4.61
N ARG A 102 -9.96 16.17 -4.12
CA ARG A 102 -8.53 15.86 -4.23
C ARG A 102 -8.22 14.37 -4.28
N TRP A 103 -6.99 14.05 -4.68
CA TRP A 103 -6.44 12.70 -4.61
C TRP A 103 -5.87 12.41 -3.21
N LEU A 104 -6.16 11.23 -2.67
CA LEU A 104 -5.65 10.74 -1.39
C LEU A 104 -4.77 9.51 -1.64
N GLU A 105 -3.50 9.60 -1.25
CA GLU A 105 -2.57 8.46 -1.26
C GLU A 105 -3.10 7.32 -0.37
N VAL A 106 -3.29 6.14 -0.93
CA VAL A 106 -3.80 4.94 -0.23
C VAL A 106 -2.82 3.78 -0.25
N SER A 107 -1.80 3.86 -1.09
CA SER A 107 -0.72 2.90 -1.16
C SER A 107 0.57 3.56 -1.60
N SER A 108 1.68 3.07 -1.04
CA SER A 108 3.03 3.34 -1.49
C SER A 108 3.77 2.01 -1.59
N ILE A 109 4.11 1.58 -2.80
CA ILE A 109 4.77 0.30 -3.10
C ILE A 109 6.21 0.56 -3.52
N SER A 110 7.16 0.00 -2.79
CA SER A 110 8.58 0.31 -2.95
C SER A 110 9.46 -0.92 -3.03
N THR A 111 10.55 -0.82 -3.81
CA THR A 111 11.73 -1.69 -3.68
C THR A 111 12.86 -0.93 -2.98
N PHE A 112 13.60 -1.62 -2.13
CA PHE A 112 14.71 -1.06 -1.35
C PHE A 112 16.06 -1.63 -1.78
N THR A 113 16.06 -2.48 -2.81
CA THR A 113 17.21 -3.30 -3.20
C THR A 113 17.85 -3.93 -1.97
N THR A 114 19.09 -3.55 -1.64
CA THR A 114 19.83 -4.09 -0.51
C THR A 114 19.85 -3.19 0.73
N TYR A 115 19.16 -2.04 0.73
CA TYR A 115 19.27 -1.05 1.82
C TYR A 115 18.84 -1.64 3.17
N GLN A 116 17.66 -2.25 3.21
CA GLN A 116 17.11 -2.86 4.42
C GLN A 116 17.79 -4.20 4.72
N SER A 117 18.00 -5.05 3.71
CA SER A 117 18.62 -6.37 3.91
C SER A 117 20.05 -6.28 4.43
N ASN A 118 20.83 -5.25 4.03
CA ASN A 118 22.17 -5.02 4.55
C ASN A 118 22.17 -4.72 6.06
N ARG A 119 21.17 -3.98 6.55
CA ARG A 119 21.01 -3.65 7.98
C ARG A 119 20.52 -4.85 8.79
N LEU A 120 19.56 -5.59 8.24
CA LEU A 120 19.00 -6.79 8.85
C LEU A 120 19.92 -8.02 8.75
N LYS A 121 20.99 -7.93 7.94
CA LYS A 121 21.85 -9.06 7.58
C LYS A 121 21.08 -10.22 6.93
N LEU A 122 20.01 -9.87 6.21
CA LEU A 122 19.13 -10.78 5.49
C LEU A 122 19.81 -11.26 4.21
N ARG A 123 20.17 -12.55 4.19
CA ARG A 123 20.98 -13.15 3.14
C ARG A 123 20.42 -14.48 2.66
N TYR A 124 20.64 -14.78 1.39
CA TYR A 124 20.41 -16.09 0.81
C TYR A 124 21.74 -16.75 0.40
N ARG A 125 21.75 -18.09 0.33
CA ARG A 125 22.92 -18.87 -0.02
C ARG A 125 23.05 -18.99 -1.54
N ASP A 126 23.99 -18.30 -2.16
CA ASP A 126 24.28 -18.47 -3.58
C ASP A 126 25.53 -19.35 -3.76
N GLY A 127 25.31 -20.64 -4.03
CA GLY A 127 26.36 -21.65 -4.07
C GLY A 127 27.15 -21.69 -2.75
N LYS A 128 28.42 -21.26 -2.78
CA LYS A 128 29.28 -21.19 -1.57
C LYS A 128 29.25 -19.82 -0.89
N ARG A 129 28.68 -18.79 -1.50
CA ARG A 129 28.67 -17.41 -0.99
C ARG A 129 27.31 -17.05 -0.39
N ASN A 130 27.30 -16.05 0.47
CA ASN A 130 26.05 -15.46 0.95
C ASN A 130 25.87 -14.12 0.25
N GLN A 131 24.70 -13.91 -0.35
CA GLN A 131 24.34 -12.66 -1.01
C GLN A 131 23.16 -12.01 -0.29
N LEU A 132 23.06 -10.68 -0.39
CA LEU A 132 21.94 -9.93 0.17
C LEU A 132 20.70 -10.16 -0.68
N ALA A 133 19.57 -10.46 -0.04
CA ALA A 133 18.29 -10.49 -0.73
C ALA A 133 17.79 -9.07 -1.01
N HIS A 134 16.90 -8.91 -1.99
CA HIS A 134 16.15 -7.68 -2.15
C HIS A 134 14.89 -7.68 -1.28
N THR A 135 14.49 -6.50 -0.81
CA THR A 135 13.26 -6.32 -0.03
C THR A 135 12.32 -5.37 -0.74
N LEU A 136 11.03 -5.65 -0.63
CA LEU A 136 9.94 -4.82 -1.12
C LEU A 136 8.83 -4.77 -0.08
N ASN A 137 8.11 -3.66 -0.02
CA ASN A 137 6.86 -3.57 0.73
C ASN A 137 5.87 -2.63 0.03
N GLY A 138 4.60 -2.81 0.34
CA GLY A 138 3.52 -1.95 -0.13
C GLY A 138 2.30 -2.04 0.76
N SER A 139 1.48 -0.99 0.76
CA SER A 139 0.19 -1.00 1.45
C SER A 139 -0.90 -1.55 0.54
N ALA A 140 -1.74 -2.45 1.03
CA ALA A 140 -2.78 -3.13 0.27
C ALA A 140 -4.06 -3.31 1.11
N LEU A 141 -4.60 -2.28 1.77
CA LEU A 141 -4.47 -0.83 1.54
C LEU A 141 -4.39 -0.07 2.88
N ALA A 142 -4.25 1.26 2.86
CA ALA A 142 -4.48 2.11 4.02
C ALA A 142 -6.00 2.31 4.25
N LEU A 143 -6.57 1.62 5.24
CA LEU A 143 -8.03 1.46 5.37
C LEU A 143 -8.78 2.78 5.59
N ALA A 144 -8.24 3.69 6.41
CA ALA A 144 -8.94 4.94 6.77
C ALA A 144 -9.28 5.80 5.54
N ARG A 145 -8.33 5.95 4.61
CA ARG A 145 -8.51 6.73 3.38
C ARG A 145 -9.38 6.00 2.36
N ILE A 146 -9.29 4.67 2.30
CA ILE A 146 -10.19 3.85 1.47
C ILE A 146 -11.63 3.97 1.93
N VAL A 147 -11.89 3.89 3.24
CA VAL A 147 -13.24 4.08 3.78
C VAL A 147 -13.76 5.48 3.46
N ALA A 148 -12.95 6.53 3.63
CA ALA A 148 -13.34 7.88 3.25
C ALA A 148 -13.72 7.96 1.75
N ALA A 149 -12.88 7.44 0.86
CA ALA A 149 -13.16 7.43 -0.57
C ALA A 149 -14.41 6.59 -0.93
N LEU A 150 -14.62 5.44 -0.29
CA LEU A 150 -15.82 4.63 -0.51
C LEU A 150 -17.09 5.39 -0.13
N LEU A 151 -17.11 6.01 1.04
CA LEU A 151 -18.27 6.78 1.50
C LEU A 151 -18.54 7.99 0.60
N GLU A 152 -17.49 8.74 0.25
CA GLU A 152 -17.61 9.96 -0.55
C GLU A 152 -18.02 9.69 -2.00
N ASN A 153 -17.44 8.69 -2.67
CA ASN A 153 -17.71 8.44 -4.09
C ASN A 153 -19.01 7.67 -4.35
N ASN A 154 -19.53 6.95 -3.35
CA ASN A 154 -20.71 6.10 -3.53
C ASN A 154 -21.99 6.66 -2.89
N GLN A 155 -21.96 7.93 -2.47
CA GLN A 155 -23.13 8.59 -1.90
C GLN A 155 -24.23 8.80 -2.96
N THR A 156 -25.47 8.49 -2.57
CA THR A 156 -26.70 8.70 -3.36
C THR A 156 -27.76 9.38 -2.49
N PRO A 157 -28.88 9.86 -3.05
CA PRO A 157 -29.99 10.40 -2.26
C PRO A 157 -30.57 9.41 -1.23
N ASP A 158 -30.47 8.10 -1.49
CA ASP A 158 -31.11 7.05 -0.69
C ASP A 158 -30.15 6.34 0.28
N GLY A 159 -28.88 6.71 0.29
CA GLY A 159 -27.83 6.07 1.10
C GLY A 159 -26.49 5.98 0.39
N ILE A 160 -25.57 5.16 0.93
CA ILE A 160 -24.24 4.94 0.37
C ILE A 160 -24.18 3.54 -0.23
N ARG A 161 -23.95 3.44 -1.54
CA ARG A 161 -23.78 2.16 -2.21
C ARG A 161 -22.45 1.52 -1.83
N ILE A 162 -22.45 0.20 -1.75
CA ILE A 162 -21.27 -0.60 -1.44
C ILE A 162 -20.83 -1.34 -2.71
N PRO A 163 -19.52 -1.34 -3.05
CA PRO A 163 -19.00 -2.09 -4.19
C PRO A 163 -19.35 -3.57 -4.13
N ALA A 164 -19.58 -4.19 -5.29
CA ALA A 164 -20.02 -5.59 -5.37
C ALA A 164 -19.05 -6.56 -4.68
N ALA A 165 -17.75 -6.29 -4.75
CA ALA A 165 -16.72 -7.11 -4.11
C ALA A 165 -16.85 -7.18 -2.57
N LEU A 166 -17.52 -6.22 -1.95
CA LEU A 166 -17.69 -6.16 -0.49
C LEU A 166 -18.99 -6.81 0.00
N HIS A 167 -19.99 -7.03 -0.86
CA HIS A 167 -21.29 -7.59 -0.46
C HIS A 167 -21.20 -8.92 0.29
N PRO A 168 -20.33 -9.89 -0.10
CA PRO A 168 -20.19 -11.14 0.64
C PRO A 168 -19.66 -10.96 2.07
N TYR A 169 -18.99 -9.85 2.36
CA TYR A 169 -18.39 -9.53 3.66
C TYR A 169 -19.32 -8.68 4.53
N THR A 170 -20.03 -7.73 3.92
CA THR A 170 -20.93 -6.81 4.64
C THR A 170 -22.33 -7.39 4.83
N GLY A 171 -22.79 -8.24 3.91
CA GLY A 171 -24.16 -8.77 3.90
C GLY A 171 -25.21 -7.77 3.41
N PHE A 172 -24.80 -6.63 2.85
CA PHE A 172 -25.68 -5.58 2.30
C PHE A 172 -25.02 -4.85 1.13
N ASP A 173 -25.85 -4.31 0.24
CA ASP A 173 -25.44 -3.52 -0.93
C ASP A 173 -25.43 -2.00 -0.69
N THR A 174 -26.09 -1.53 0.38
CA THR A 174 -26.31 -0.11 0.67
C THR A 174 -26.30 0.13 2.17
N ILE A 175 -25.57 1.16 2.63
CA ILE A 175 -25.68 1.71 3.97
C ILE A 175 -26.78 2.77 3.95
N ARG A 176 -27.79 2.63 4.81
CA ARG A 176 -28.89 3.58 4.99
C ARG A 176 -28.63 4.53 6.15
#